data_AF-T1BZY8-F1
#
_entry.id   AF-T1BZY8-F1
#
_cell.length_a   1.000
_cell.length_b   1.000
_cell.length_c   1.000
_cell.angle_alpha   90.00
_cell.angle_beta   90.00
_cell.angle_gamma   90.00
#
_symmetry.space_group_name_H-M   'P 1'
#
loop_
_entity.id
_entity.type
_entity.pdbx_description
1 polymer ?
#
loop_
_entity_poly.entity_id
_entity_poly.type
_entity_poly.pdbx_seq_one_letter_code
_entity_poly.pdbx_strand_id
1 'polypeptide(L)'
;MAKISSFAWAGVDPSIMGEGPVPASKKAIEKAGLKADDIDLWEINEAFAVVALNAMKAFNIPREKINVNGGAIAIGHPLGASGARLAGTL
;
A
#
# COMPACT_ATOMS: atom_id res chain seq x y z
N MET A 1 -13.67 15.35 1.73
CA MET A 1 -13.05 15.84 0.48
C MET A 1 -11.58 15.51 0.54
N ALA A 2 -11.02 14.83 -0.47
CA ALA A 2 -9.61 14.42 -0.49
C ALA A 2 -8.92 14.97 -1.74
N LYS A 3 -7.58 15.04 -1.71
CA LYS A 3 -6.74 15.46 -2.84
C LYS A 3 -5.68 14.39 -3.10
N ILE A 4 -5.47 14.03 -4.36
CA ILE A 4 -4.35 13.17 -4.75
C ILE A 4 -3.06 14.01 -4.69
N SER A 5 -2.18 13.69 -3.74
CA SER A 5 -0.89 14.39 -3.58
C SER A 5 0.14 13.89 -4.60
N SER A 6 0.24 12.56 -4.78
CA SER A 6 1.16 11.95 -5.73
C SER A 6 0.67 10.57 -6.19
N PHE A 7 1.31 10.04 -7.23
CA PHE A 7 1.17 8.67 -7.70
C PHE A 7 2.51 8.20 -8.29
N ALA A 8 2.80 6.92 -8.16
CA ALA A 8 4.02 6.29 -8.68
C ALA A 8 3.80 4.80 -9.01
N TRP A 9 4.73 4.26 -9.79
CA TRP A 9 4.82 2.85 -10.13
C TRP A 9 6.28 2.42 -10.13
N ALA A 10 6.52 1.13 -9.91
CA ALA A 10 7.84 0.50 -9.94
C ALA A 10 7.73 -0.93 -10.49
N GLY A 11 8.75 -1.37 -11.22
CA GLY A 11 8.91 -2.76 -11.61
C GLY A 11 9.79 -3.49 -10.60
N VAL A 12 9.53 -4.78 -10.40
CA VAL A 12 10.34 -5.70 -9.59
C VAL A 12 10.56 -6.98 -10.39
N ASP A 13 11.49 -7.82 -9.92
CA ASP A 13 11.67 -9.15 -10.52
C ASP A 13 10.36 -9.96 -10.41
N PRO A 14 9.88 -10.59 -11.50
CA PRO A 14 8.61 -11.31 -11.50
C PRO A 14 8.53 -12.45 -10.47
N SER A 15 9.67 -13.06 -10.10
CA SER A 15 9.72 -14.14 -9.10
C SER A 15 9.35 -13.66 -7.68
N ILE A 16 9.44 -12.36 -7.43
CA ILE A 16 9.15 -11.71 -6.14
C ILE A 16 8.14 -10.58 -6.30
N MET A 17 7.19 -10.71 -7.24
CA MET A 17 6.21 -9.65 -7.58
C MET A 17 5.52 -8.98 -6.37
N GLY A 18 5.37 -9.71 -5.26
CA GLY A 18 4.80 -9.21 -4.02
C GLY A 18 5.59 -8.09 -3.34
N GLU A 19 6.84 -7.84 -3.73
CA GLU A 19 7.63 -6.72 -3.24
C GLU A 19 7.19 -5.37 -3.84
N GLY A 20 6.51 -5.39 -5.00
CA GLY A 20 6.14 -4.20 -5.79
C GLY A 20 5.58 -2.99 -5.02
N PRO A 21 4.73 -3.16 -3.98
CA PRO A 21 4.25 -2.04 -3.19
C PRO A 21 5.34 -1.20 -2.54
N VAL A 22 6.44 -1.80 -2.09
CA VAL A 22 7.52 -1.08 -1.38
C VAL A 22 8.20 -0.03 -2.26
N PRO A 23 8.81 -0.37 -3.41
CA PRO A 23 9.45 0.64 -4.26
C PRO A 23 8.43 1.63 -4.86
N ALA A 24 7.20 1.20 -5.14
CA ALA A 24 6.14 2.10 -5.63
C ALA A 24 5.74 3.14 -4.57
N SER A 25 5.48 2.71 -3.33
CA SER A 25 5.14 3.60 -2.22
C SER A 25 6.28 4.54 -1.87
N LYS A 26 7.53 4.05 -1.84
CA LYS A 26 8.71 4.89 -1.59
C LYS A 26 8.78 6.05 -2.59
N LYS A 27 8.63 5.76 -3.89
CA LYS A 27 8.64 6.76 -4.95
C LYS A 27 7.46 7.74 -4.87
N ALA A 28 6.27 7.27 -4.47
CA ALA A 28 5.10 8.14 -4.29
C ALA A 28 5.29 9.11 -3.12
N ILE A 29 5.81 8.63 -1.99
CA ILE A 29 6.09 9.41 -0.78
C ILE A 29 7.16 10.47 -1.06
N GLU A 30 8.26 10.08 -1.71
CA GLU A 30 9.33 11.01 -2.13
C GLU A 30 8.80 12.09 -3.08
N LYS A 31 7.96 11.73 -4.07
CA LYS A 31 7.35 12.68 -5.01
C LYS A 31 6.38 13.66 -4.32
N ALA A 32 5.77 13.24 -3.21
CA ALA A 32 4.91 14.10 -2.39
C ALA A 32 5.72 15.01 -1.43
N GLY A 33 7.04 14.84 -1.34
CA GLY A 33 7.88 15.56 -0.38
C GLY A 33 7.65 15.14 1.08
N LEU A 34 7.19 13.92 1.31
CA LEU A 34 6.85 13.38 2.62
C LEU A 34 7.87 12.31 3.05
N LYS A 35 7.75 11.86 4.31
CA LYS A 35 8.39 10.67 4.87
C LYS A 35 7.33 9.60 5.15
N ALA A 36 7.77 8.34 5.27
CA ALA A 36 6.87 7.25 5.64
C ALA A 36 6.18 7.49 6.99
N ASP A 37 6.89 8.12 7.94
CA ASP A 37 6.37 8.46 9.27
C ASP A 37 5.27 9.54 9.24
N ASP A 38 5.20 10.33 8.16
CA ASP A 38 4.16 11.34 7.96
C ASP A 38 2.83 10.71 7.50
N ILE A 39 2.81 9.40 7.21
CA ILE A 39 1.61 8.70 6.74
C ILE A 39 0.84 8.12 7.95
N ASP A 40 -0.39 8.59 8.11
CA ASP A 40 -1.26 8.16 9.21
C ASP A 40 -1.89 6.79 9.00
N LEU A 41 -2.33 6.50 7.77
CA LEU A 41 -3.00 5.26 7.41
C LEU A 41 -2.45 4.69 6.11
N TRP A 42 -2.28 3.37 6.09
CA TRP A 42 -1.76 2.60 4.98
C TRP A 42 -2.79 1.58 4.51
N GLU A 43 -3.21 1.69 3.25
CA GLU A 43 -4.00 0.65 2.57
C GLU A 43 -3.08 -0.08 1.59
N ILE A 44 -2.66 -1.29 1.97
CA ILE A 44 -1.83 -2.18 1.14
C ILE A 44 -2.65 -3.40 0.79
N ASN A 45 -2.84 -3.64 -0.51
CA ASN A 45 -3.57 -4.80 -0.98
C ASN A 45 -2.96 -6.11 -0.46
N GLU A 46 -3.74 -6.88 0.27
CA GLU A 46 -3.34 -8.19 0.81
C GLU A 46 -3.56 -9.30 -0.22
N ALA A 47 -2.88 -9.23 -1.37
CA ALA A 47 -2.91 -10.33 -2.34
C ALA A 47 -2.40 -11.64 -1.68
N PHE A 48 -1.41 -11.50 -0.80
CA PHE A 48 -0.95 -12.49 0.16
C PHE A 48 -0.53 -11.76 1.44
N ALA A 49 -0.58 -12.43 2.60
CA ALA A 49 -0.23 -11.81 3.88
C ALA A 49 1.18 -11.20 3.88
N VAL A 50 2.14 -11.88 3.22
CA VAL A 50 3.54 -11.44 3.13
C VAL A 50 3.71 -10.07 2.47
N VAL A 51 2.80 -9.67 1.58
CA VAL A 51 2.87 -8.37 0.87
C VAL A 51 2.70 -7.21 1.85
N ALA A 52 1.67 -7.27 2.70
CA ALA A 52 1.43 -6.26 3.73
C ALA A 52 2.54 -6.29 4.80
N LEU A 53 2.97 -7.49 5.22
CA LEU A 53 4.07 -7.63 6.19
C LEU A 53 5.40 -7.06 5.66
N ASN A 54 5.68 -7.23 4.37
CA ASN A 54 6.87 -6.66 3.74
C ASN A 54 6.82 -5.12 3.77
N ALA A 55 5.67 -4.51 3.46
CA ALA A 55 5.48 -3.07 3.56
C ALA A 55 5.63 -2.56 5.00
N MET A 56 5.05 -3.26 5.98
CA MET A 56 5.21 -2.93 7.40
C MET A 56 6.68 -2.94 7.81
N LYS A 57 7.43 -3.97 7.41
CA LYS A 57 8.87 -4.08 7.70
C LYS A 57 9.68 -2.98 7.02
N ALA A 58 9.39 -2.67 5.76
CA ALA A 58 10.15 -1.71 4.98
C ALA A 58 9.98 -0.26 5.45
N PHE A 59 8.79 0.09 5.94
CA PHE A 59 8.45 1.45 6.36
C PHE A 59 8.21 1.59 7.86
N ASN A 60 8.50 0.54 8.64
CA ASN A 60 8.28 0.48 10.08
C ASN A 60 6.83 0.84 10.48
N ILE A 61 5.85 0.35 9.72
CA ILE A 61 4.44 0.71 9.89
C ILE A 61 3.86 -0.02 11.12
N PRO A 62 3.32 0.70 12.11
CA PRO A 62 2.61 0.09 13.23
C PRO A 62 1.37 -0.69 12.77
N ARG A 63 1.00 -1.76 13.47
CA ARG A 63 -0.12 -2.63 13.08
C ARG A 63 -1.44 -1.86 13.05
N GLU A 64 -1.61 -0.90 13.92
CA GLU A 64 -2.77 -0.01 14.06
C GLU A 64 -2.91 1.01 12.93
N LYS A 65 -1.90 1.16 12.06
CA LYS A 65 -1.92 2.08 10.92
C LYS A 65 -2.11 1.41 9.56
N ILE A 66 -2.11 0.08 9.48
CA ILE A 66 -2.23 -0.65 8.22
C ILE A 66 -3.54 -1.44 8.14
N ASN A 67 -4.25 -1.28 7.02
CA ASN A 67 -5.49 -2.00 6.69
C ASN A 67 -6.47 -2.02 7.88
N VAL A 68 -6.74 -0.84 8.46
CA VAL A 68 -7.47 -0.70 9.74
C VAL A 68 -8.92 -1.20 9.67
N ASN A 69 -9.50 -1.20 8.47
CA ASN A 69 -10.84 -1.70 8.18
C ASN A 69 -10.85 -3.13 7.62
N GLY A 70 -9.72 -3.83 7.67
CA GLY A 70 -9.53 -5.15 7.06
C GLY A 70 -9.13 -5.07 5.59
N GLY A 71 -8.29 -6.01 5.15
CA GLY A 71 -7.76 -6.04 3.79
C GLY A 71 -8.34 -7.18 2.94
N ALA A 72 -7.71 -7.38 1.78
CA ALA A 72 -8.20 -8.28 0.73
C ALA A 72 -8.27 -9.76 1.16
N ILE A 73 -7.54 -10.18 2.20
CA ILE A 73 -7.68 -11.53 2.77
C ILE A 73 -9.09 -11.72 3.34
N ALA A 74 -9.66 -10.69 3.95
CA ALA A 74 -10.99 -10.75 4.57
C ALA A 74 -12.12 -10.44 3.57
N ILE A 75 -11.97 -9.39 2.76
CA ILE A 75 -13.06 -8.84 1.93
C ILE A 75 -12.93 -9.19 0.44
N GLY A 76 -11.90 -9.93 0.05
CA GLY A 76 -11.67 -10.38 -1.31
C GLY A 76 -10.91 -9.39 -2.20
N HIS A 77 -10.48 -9.89 -3.35
CA HIS A 77 -9.65 -9.17 -4.32
C HIS A 77 -10.22 -9.28 -5.74
N PRO A 78 -11.27 -8.51 -6.09
CA PRO A 78 -11.66 -8.35 -7.49
C PRO A 78 -10.57 -7.54 -8.21
N LEU A 79 -9.77 -8.22 -9.05
CA LEU A 79 -8.51 -7.71 -9.63
C LEU A 79 -8.59 -6.26 -10.11
N GLY A 80 -9.50 -5.96 -11.04
CA GLY A 80 -9.63 -4.61 -11.63
C GLY A 80 -10.27 -3.56 -10.72
N ALA A 81 -11.08 -3.97 -9.73
CA ALA A 81 -11.81 -3.04 -8.86
C ALA A 81 -11.06 -2.70 -7.57
N SER A 82 -10.05 -3.50 -7.20
CA SER A 82 -9.39 -3.37 -5.90
C SER A 82 -8.67 -2.05 -5.70
N GLY A 83 -8.04 -1.48 -6.74
CA GLY A 83 -7.38 -0.18 -6.65
C GLY A 83 -8.34 0.96 -6.30
N ALA A 84 -9.50 1.02 -6.97
CA ALA A 84 -10.54 2.00 -6.67
C ALA A 84 -11.14 1.80 -5.28
N ARG A 85 -11.35 0.54 -4.87
CA ARG A 85 -11.86 0.21 -3.54
C ARG A 85 -10.90 0.65 -2.43
N LEU A 86 -9.60 0.38 -2.54
CA LEU A 86 -8.60 0.81 -1.54
C LEU A 86 -8.58 2.33 -1.37
N ALA A 87 -8.65 3.08 -2.47
CA ALA A 87 -8.69 4.54 -2.43
C ALA A 87 -9.99 5.10 -1.81
N GLY A 88 -11.10 4.35 -1.86
CA GLY A 88 -12.38 4.75 -1.29
C GLY A 88 -12.66 4.22 0.13
N THR A 89 -11.86 3.29 0.64
CA THR A 89 -11.95 2.82 2.04
C THR A 89 -11.44 3.87 3.03
N LEU A 90 -10.55 4.76 2.57
CA LEU A 90 -9.97 5.88 3.33
C LEU A 90 -10.84 7.15 3.28
#